data_AF-A0A9E4CXD4-F1
#
_entry.id   AF-A0A9E4CXD4-F1
#
_cell.length_a   1.000
_cell.length_b   1.000
_cell.length_c   1.000
_cell.angle_alpha   90.00
_cell.angle_beta   90.00
_cell.angle_gamma   90.00
#
_symmetry.space_group_name_H-M   'P 1'
#
loop_
_entity.id
_entity.type
_entity.pdbx_description
1 polymer ?
#
loop_
_entity_poly.entity_id
_entity_poly.type
_entity_poly.pdbx_seq_one_letter_code
_entity_poly.pdbx_strand_id
1 'polypeptide(L)'
;MGLTKGDAAPAFELPGVRDGTRGTYTLAGLLGAPVVLVFYPGDNTPVCTRQLNSYSDDVARFAELDAQILAISPQGLDSHEAFA
;
A
#
# COMPACT_ATOMS: atom_id res chain seq x y z
N MET A 1 11.23 -16.23 7.72
CA MET A 1 9.92 -16.61 8.30
C MET A 1 8.87 -15.85 7.52
N GLY A 2 7.87 -16.54 6.97
CA GLY A 2 6.79 -15.92 6.18
C GLY A 2 5.48 -15.90 6.95
N LEU A 3 4.52 -15.09 6.48
CA LEU A 3 3.17 -15.08 7.01
C LEU A 3 2.34 -16.23 6.43
N THR A 4 1.48 -16.82 7.25
CA THR A 4 0.47 -17.80 6.84
C THR A 4 -0.93 -17.26 7.10
N LYS A 5 -1.92 -17.83 6.41
CA LYS A 5 -3.32 -17.41 6.57
C LYS A 5 -3.78 -17.65 8.00
N GLY A 6 -4.28 -16.59 8.64
CA GLY A 6 -4.77 -16.63 10.03
C GLY A 6 -3.77 -16.05 11.03
N ASP A 7 -2.52 -15.81 10.62
CA ASP A 7 -1.56 -15.10 11.45
C ASP A 7 -2.00 -13.65 11.70
N ALA A 8 -1.68 -13.15 12.88
CA ALA A 8 -1.79 -11.73 13.16
C ALA A 8 -0.80 -10.96 12.25
N ALA A 9 -1.30 -9.94 11.56
CA ALA A 9 -0.45 -9.08 10.74
C ALA A 9 0.63 -8.41 11.62
N PRO A 10 1.91 -8.43 11.23
CA PRO A 10 2.98 -7.83 12.02
C PRO A 10 2.80 -6.32 12.11
N ALA A 11 3.10 -5.75 13.28
CA ALA A 11 3.18 -4.30 13.41
C ALA A 11 4.27 -3.75 12.48
N PHE A 12 3.95 -2.67 11.79
CA PHE A 12 4.91 -1.88 11.04
C PHE A 12 4.71 -0.41 11.34
N GLU A 13 5.79 0.34 11.20
CA GLU A 13 5.82 1.79 11.16
C GLU A 13 6.72 2.17 10.00
N LEU A 14 6.16 2.77 8.97
CA LEU A 14 6.89 3.11 7.75
C LEU A 14 6.59 4.55 7.33
N PRO A 15 7.58 5.29 6.84
CA PRO A 15 7.34 6.55 6.17
C PRO A 15 6.59 6.29 4.85
N GLY A 16 5.65 7.14 4.50
CA GLY A 16 4.95 7.08 3.22
C GLY A 16 4.48 8.46 2.76
N VAL A 17 3.83 8.49 1.61
CA VAL A 17 3.10 9.65 1.13
C VAL A 17 1.66 9.26 0.83
N ARG A 18 0.71 10.12 1.18
CA ARG A 18 -0.70 10.00 0.80
C ARG A 18 -1.21 11.38 0.45
N ASP A 19 -1.89 11.50 -0.69
CA ASP A 19 -2.46 12.77 -1.17
C ASP A 19 -1.42 13.92 -1.17
N GLY A 20 -0.18 13.63 -1.58
CA GLY A 20 0.93 14.60 -1.61
C GLY A 20 1.49 15.00 -0.24
N THR A 21 1.03 14.38 0.84
CA THR A 21 1.52 14.65 2.21
C THR A 21 2.39 13.50 2.71
N ARG A 22 3.63 13.82 3.08
CA ARG A 22 4.52 12.86 3.76
C ARG A 22 4.05 12.62 5.19
N GLY A 23 4.11 11.37 5.63
CA GLY A 23 3.74 11.00 6.98
C GLY A 23 4.32 9.65 7.39
N THR A 24 4.10 9.29 8.64
CA THR A 24 4.41 7.97 9.18
C THR A 24 3.10 7.18 9.28
N TYR A 25 3.08 5.99 8.69
CA TYR A 25 1.93 5.10 8.68
C TYR A 25 2.22 3.87 9.51
N THR A 26 1.26 3.50 10.37
CA THR A 26 1.34 2.31 11.21
C THR A 26 0.18 1.38 10.92
N LEU A 27 0.40 0.07 11.08
CA LEU A 27 -0.70 -0.89 10.99
C LEU A 27 -1.83 -0.55 11.97
N ALA A 28 -1.48 -0.16 13.19
CA ALA A 28 -2.44 0.19 14.23
C ALA A 28 -3.35 1.37 13.84
N GLY A 29 -2.81 2.39 13.18
CA GLY A 29 -3.58 3.54 12.69
C GLY A 29 -4.51 3.22 11.51
N LEU A 30 -4.38 2.04 10.91
CA LEU A 30 -5.19 1.57 9.79
C LEU A 30 -6.26 0.56 10.23
N LEU A 31 -6.23 0.13 11.49
CA LEU A 31 -7.23 -0.79 12.04
C LEU A 31 -8.60 -0.12 12.14
N GLY A 32 -9.66 -0.92 12.00
CA GLY A 32 -11.05 -0.45 11.97
C GLY A 32 -11.69 -0.58 10.59
N ALA A 33 -10.88 -0.73 9.55
CA ALA A 33 -11.27 -1.04 8.18
C ALA A 33 -10.45 -2.24 7.66
N PRO A 34 -10.93 -2.97 6.64
CA PRO A 34 -10.09 -3.93 5.93
C PRO A 34 -8.86 -3.24 5.35
N VAL A 35 -7.67 -3.82 5.53
CA VAL A 35 -6.41 -3.26 5.00
C VAL A 35 -5.81 -4.22 3.99
N VAL A 36 -5.46 -3.69 2.82
CA VAL A 36 -4.78 -4.41 1.74
C VAL A 36 -3.36 -3.86 1.64
N LEU A 37 -2.37 -4.69 1.96
CA LEU A 37 -0.96 -4.36 1.80
C LEU A 37 -0.44 -4.98 0.50
N VAL A 38 0.02 -4.15 -0.43
CA VAL A 38 0.55 -4.56 -1.73
C VAL A 38 2.04 -4.32 -1.73
N PHE A 39 2.85 -5.38 -1.71
CA PHE A 39 4.30 -5.29 -1.81
C PHE A 39 4.73 -5.38 -3.28
N TYR A 40 5.53 -4.42 -3.74
CA TYR A 40 6.00 -4.39 -5.13
C TYR A 40 7.49 -4.05 -5.20
N PRO A 41 8.22 -4.54 -6.23
CA PRO A 41 9.67 -4.44 -6.30
C PRO A 41 10.20 -3.03 -6.51
N GLY A 42 9.39 -2.11 -7.07
CA GLY A 42 9.77 -0.70 -7.19
C GLY A 42 8.93 0.10 -8.18
N ASP A 43 8.91 1.41 -7.95
CA ASP A 43 8.21 2.41 -8.76
C ASP A 43 8.83 2.49 -10.16
N ASN A 44 8.05 2.94 -11.13
CA ASN A 44 8.48 3.18 -12.52
C ASN A 44 9.10 1.96 -13.25
N THR A 45 8.89 0.74 -12.75
CA THR A 45 9.23 -0.47 -13.51
C THR A 45 8.12 -0.79 -14.53
N PRO A 46 8.45 -1.24 -15.75
CA PRO A 46 7.47 -1.48 -16.83
C PRO A 46 6.41 -2.53 -16.50
N VAL A 47 6.63 -3.34 -15.45
CA VAL A 47 5.65 -4.30 -14.91
C VAL A 47 4.67 -3.61 -13.93
N CYS A 48 5.09 -2.57 -13.21
CA CYS A 48 4.28 -1.89 -12.18
C CYS A 48 3.22 -0.93 -12.74
N THR A 49 3.43 -0.29 -13.89
CA THR A 49 2.41 0.60 -14.48
C THR A 49 1.16 -0.15 -14.93
N ARG A 50 1.25 -1.45 -15.26
CA ARG A 50 0.10 -2.25 -15.68
C ARG A 50 -0.63 -2.91 -14.50
N GLN A 51 0.09 -3.26 -13.44
CA GLN A 51 -0.48 -3.82 -12.20
C GLN A 51 -1.20 -2.77 -11.34
N LEU A 52 -0.68 -1.54 -11.26
CA LEU A 52 -1.36 -0.47 -10.51
C LEU A 52 -2.61 0.04 -11.21
N ASN A 53 -2.65 0.06 -12.55
CA ASN A 53 -3.89 0.33 -13.28
C ASN A 53 -4.96 -0.76 -13.03
N SER A 54 -4.61 -2.04 -12.85
CA SER A 54 -5.60 -3.06 -12.46
C SER A 54 -6.09 -2.91 -11.02
N TYR A 55 -5.24 -2.41 -10.10
CA TYR A 55 -5.71 -2.05 -8.76
C TYR A 55 -6.60 -0.79 -8.78
N SER A 56 -6.38 0.16 -9.70
CA SER A 56 -7.28 1.29 -9.91
C SER A 56 -8.65 0.87 -10.45
N ASP A 57 -8.73 -0.14 -11.32
CA ASP A 57 -10.01 -0.70 -11.80
C ASP A 57 -10.78 -1.43 -10.68
N ASP A 58 -10.07 -2.10 -9.76
CA ASP A 58 -10.68 -2.77 -8.60
C ASP A 58 -10.77 -1.87 -7.33
N VAL A 59 -10.17 -0.68 -7.34
CA VAL A 59 -10.22 0.28 -6.21
C VAL A 59 -11.66 0.65 -5.89
N ALA A 60 -12.54 0.73 -6.89
CA ALA A 60 -13.96 0.94 -6.69
C ALA A 60 -14.59 -0.15 -5.80
N ARG A 61 -14.18 -1.40 -5.99
CA ARG A 61 -14.68 -2.57 -5.25
C ARG A 61 -14.09 -2.67 -3.85
N PHE A 62 -12.86 -2.18 -3.66
CA PHE A 62 -12.27 -2.00 -2.34
C PHE A 62 -12.90 -0.83 -1.58
N ALA A 63 -13.23 0.27 -2.28
CA ALA A 63 -13.93 1.42 -1.71
C ALA A 63 -15.36 1.05 -1.26
N GLU A 64 -16.07 0.18 -1.98
CA GLU A 64 -17.36 -0.38 -1.55
C GLU A 64 -17.27 -1.16 -0.22
N LEU A 65 -16.09 -1.69 0.11
CA LEU A 65 -15.81 -2.44 1.35
C LEU A 65 -15.14 -1.57 2.42
N ASP A 66 -15.05 -0.26 2.19
CA ASP A 66 -14.31 0.70 3.03
C ASP A 66 -12.86 0.26 3.29
N ALA A 67 -12.26 -0.46 2.33
CA ALA A 67 -10.94 -1.04 2.48
C ALA A 67 -9.83 -0.04 2.15
N GLN A 68 -8.82 0.03 3.01
CA GLN A 68 -7.65 0.86 2.82
C GLN A 68 -6.54 0.07 2.10
N ILE A 69 -5.99 0.63 1.02
CA ILE A 69 -4.89 0.00 0.27
C ILE A 69 -3.59 0.78 0.53
N LEU A 70 -2.51 0.06 0.87
CA LEU A 70 -1.16 0.61 0.93
C LEU A 70 -0.22 -0.18 0.03
N ALA A 71 0.50 0.53 -0.83
CA ALA A 71 1.53 -0.04 -1.66
C ALA A 71 2.90 0.21 -1.01
N ILE A 72 3.68 -0.86 -0.78
CA ILE A 72 4.97 -0.82 -0.08
C ILE A 72 6.07 -1.30 -1.03
N SER A 73 7.12 -0.49 -1.16
CA SER A 73 8.34 -0.84 -1.89
C SER A 73 9.58 -0.47 -1.07
N PRO A 74 10.79 -0.94 -1.44
CA PRO A 74 12.03 -0.53 -0.79
C PRO A 74 12.52 0.87 -1.19
N GLN A 75 11.80 1.59 -2.06
CA GLN A 75 12.20 2.91 -2.55
C GLN A 75 11.87 4.03 -1.56
N GLY A 76 12.47 5.20 -1.79
CA GLY A 76 12.32 6.38 -0.92
C GLY A 76 11.06 7.20 -1.21
N LEU A 77 10.73 8.10 -0.28
CA LEU A 77 9.55 8.97 -0.37
C LEU A 77 9.52 9.85 -1.62
N ASP A 78 10.67 10.33 -2.09
CA ASP A 78 10.74 11.16 -3.30
C ASP A 78 10.31 10.38 -4.55
N SER A 79 10.60 9.06 -4.59
CA SER A 79 10.13 8.18 -5.66
C SER A 79 8.62 7.98 -5.59
N HIS A 80 8.12 7.75 -4.37
CA HIS A 80 6.69 7.56 -4.12
C HIS A 80 5.86 8.81 -4.41
N GLU A 81 6.37 10.00 -4.10
CA GLU A 81 5.75 11.29 -4.46
C GLU A 81 5.69 11.53 -5.96
N ALA A 82 6.72 11.12 -6.71
CA ALA A 82 6.72 11.25 -8.16
C ALA A 82 5.80 10.24 -8.85
N PHE A 83 5.31 9.23 -8.12
CA PHE A 83 4.58 8.09 -8.64
C PHE A 83 3.09 8.05 -8.26
N ALA A 84 2.73 8.60 -7.08
CA ALA A 84 1.36 8.69 -6.56
C ALA A 84 0.57 9.83 -7.21
#